data_AF-A0A6F8T7I3-F1
#
_entry.id   AF-A0A6F8T7I3-F1
#
_cell.length_a   1.000
_cell.length_b   1.000
_cell.length_c   1.000
_cell.angle_alpha   90.00
_cell.angle_beta   90.00
_cell.angle_gamma   90.00
#
_symmetry.space_group_name_H-M   'P 1'
#
loop_
_entity.id
_entity.type
_entity.pdbx_description
1 polymer ?
#
loop_
_entity_poly.entity_id
_entity_poly.type
_entity_poly.pdbx_seq_one_letter_code
_entity_poly.pdbx_strand_id
1 'polypeptide(L)'
;MSESLEPIYFSEIDRQNSYDKIRDKILTDLGTYNFITVVLYGHPTIFADPGLQAIIAAQKNSIETIILPGISVENCLYADLKIDPGQFGCFHVEATELLVYDKIIDPPQSLDKYII
;
A
#
# COMPACT_ATOMS: atom_id res chain seq x y z
N MET A 1 23.85 1.65 6.06
CA MET A 1 23.46 0.33 6.59
C MET A 1 22.06 0.04 6.09
N SER A 2 21.74 -1.21 5.76
CA SER A 2 20.38 -1.62 5.35
C SER A 2 19.94 -2.79 6.23
N GLU A 3 18.66 -2.84 6.54
CA GLU A 3 18.05 -3.93 7.33
C GLU A 3 16.76 -4.39 6.66
N SER A 4 16.39 -5.65 6.87
CA SER A 4 15.12 -6.20 6.39
C SER A 4 14.03 -6.01 7.44
N LEU A 5 12.84 -5.60 7.00
CA LEU A 5 11.63 -5.53 7.83
C LEU A 5 10.91 -6.89 7.93
N GLU A 6 11.34 -7.89 7.15
CA GLU A 6 10.74 -9.23 7.10
C GLU A 6 10.60 -9.90 8.48
N PRO A 7 11.60 -9.84 9.38
CA PRO A 7 11.45 -10.45 10.70
C PRO A 7 10.30 -9.84 11.52
N ILE A 8 10.05 -8.54 11.37
CA ILE A 8 8.95 -7.85 12.05
C ILE A 8 7.61 -8.18 11.36
N TYR A 9 7.63 -8.23 10.03
CA TYR A 9 6.47 -8.55 9.19
C TYR A 9 5.86 -9.92 9.51
N PHE A 10 6.67 -10.89 9.93
CA PHE A 10 6.25 -12.23 10.33
C PHE A 10 6.24 -12.47 11.84
N SER A 11 6.35 -11.40 12.65
CA SER A 11 6.46 -11.54 14.12
C SER A 11 5.13 -11.77 14.84
N GLU A 12 4.00 -11.49 14.19
CA GLU A 12 2.66 -11.59 14.81
C GLU A 12 1.70 -12.41 13.95
N ILE A 13 0.70 -13.00 14.62
CA ILE A 13 -0.40 -13.72 13.94
C ILE A 13 -1.32 -12.71 13.23
N ASP A 14 -1.70 -11.65 13.94
CA ASP A 14 -2.45 -10.54 13.37
C ASP A 14 -1.49 -9.63 12.60
N ARG A 15 -1.78 -9.48 11.31
CA ARG A 15 -0.95 -8.69 10.40
C ARG A 15 -0.90 -7.22 10.79
N GLN A 16 -1.98 -6.66 11.33
CA GLN A 16 -2.01 -5.25 11.70
C GLN A 16 -1.04 -4.96 12.84
N ASN A 17 -0.89 -5.89 13.79
CA ASN A 17 0.11 -5.76 14.86
C ASN A 17 1.54 -5.76 14.30
N SER A 18 1.85 -6.59 13.30
CA SER A 18 3.13 -6.53 12.59
C SER A 18 3.34 -5.20 11.87
N TYR A 19 2.30 -4.62 11.27
CA TYR A 19 2.38 -3.32 10.58
C TYR A 19 2.63 -2.17 11.54
N ASP A 20 1.95 -2.15 12.69
CA ASP A 20 2.19 -1.20 13.76
C ASP A 20 3.64 -1.28 14.27
N LYS A 21 4.17 -2.49 14.43
CA LYS A 21 5.59 -2.68 14.81
C LYS A 21 6.56 -2.18 13.76
N ILE A 22 6.28 -2.38 12.47
CA ILE A 22 7.11 -1.84 11.39
C ILE A 22 7.08 -0.30 11.42
N ARG A 23 5.91 0.31 11.56
CA ARG A 23 5.76 1.76 11.72
C ARG A 23 6.62 2.27 12.88
N ASP A 24 6.50 1.64 14.04
CA ASP A 24 7.21 2.07 15.25
C ASP A 24 8.72 1.90 15.12
N LYS A 25 9.19 0.86 14.43
CA LYS A 25 10.61 0.69 14.07
C LYS A 25 11.12 1.84 13.20
N ILE A 26 10.38 2.19 12.14
CA ILE A 26 10.73 3.30 11.23
C ILE A 26 10.83 4.62 12.01
N LEU A 27 9.88 4.90 12.90
CA LEU A 27 9.88 6.11 13.73
C LEU A 27 11.03 6.12 14.76
N THR A 28 11.36 4.96 15.33
CA THR A 28 12.50 4.81 16.25
C THR A 28 13.82 5.09 15.53
N ASP A 29 13.98 4.57 14.31
CA ASP A 29 15.18 4.79 13.50
C ASP A 29 15.32 6.25 13.06
N LEU A 30 14.22 6.94 12.74
CA LEU A 30 14.21 8.39 12.50
C LEU A 30 14.73 9.20 13.70
N GLY A 31 14.53 8.70 14.93
CA GLY A 31 15.08 9.33 16.13
C GLY A 31 16.60 9.15 16.28
N THR A 32 17.18 8.17 15.58
CA THR A 32 18.60 7.81 15.67
C THR A 32 19.42 8.33 14.48
N TYR A 33 18.81 8.37 13.30
CA TYR A 33 19.48 8.72 12.05
C TYR A 33 18.93 10.01 11.45
N ASN A 34 19.80 10.83 10.86
CA ASN A 34 19.40 12.09 10.21
C ASN A 34 18.45 11.90 9.02
N PHE A 35 18.50 10.72 8.38
CA PHE A 35 17.69 10.38 7.21
C PHE A 35 17.57 8.86 7.12
N ILE A 36 16.38 8.39 6.74
CA ILE A 36 16.12 6.98 6.45
C ILE A 36 15.38 6.85 5.12
N THR A 37 15.46 5.68 4.50
CA THR A 37 14.67 5.32 3.32
C THR A 37 14.01 3.99 3.58
N VAL A 38 12.69 3.94 3.41
CA VAL A 38 11.91 2.70 3.50
C VAL A 38 11.61 2.23 2.09
N VAL A 39 11.99 1.01 1.77
CA VAL A 39 11.78 0.40 0.45
C VAL A 39 10.71 -0.67 0.58
N LEU A 40 9.62 -0.51 -0.17
CA LEU A 40 8.51 -1.45 -0.24
C LEU A 40 8.36 -1.95 -1.67
N TYR A 41 7.91 -3.19 -1.84
CA TYR A 41 7.62 -3.71 -3.17
C TYR A 41 6.38 -3.03 -3.75
N GLY A 42 6.35 -2.86 -5.07
CA GLY A 42 5.24 -2.22 -5.78
C GLY A 42 5.22 -0.69 -5.61
N HIS A 43 4.03 -0.13 -5.39
CA HIS A 43 3.84 1.29 -5.14
C HIS A 43 3.68 1.54 -3.63
N PRO A 44 4.47 2.44 -2.99
CA PRO A 44 4.51 2.61 -1.53
C PRO A 44 3.24 3.22 -0.90
N THR A 45 2.15 3.34 -1.66
CA THR A 45 0.85 3.85 -1.20
C THR A 45 -0.32 2.97 -1.64
N ILE A 46 -0.05 1.84 -2.29
CA ILE A 46 -1.06 0.90 -2.78
C ILE A 46 -0.91 -0.38 -1.97
N PHE A 47 -1.84 -0.62 -1.03
CA PHE A 47 -1.79 -1.73 -0.06
C PHE A 47 -0.49 -1.77 0.78
N ALA A 48 0.03 -0.60 1.13
CA ALA A 48 1.33 -0.41 1.81
C ALA A 48 1.19 0.28 3.18
N ASP A 49 0.20 -0.15 3.99
CA ASP A 49 -0.17 0.47 5.27
C ASP A 49 1.01 0.87 6.18
N PRO A 50 1.96 -0.01 6.55
CA PRO A 50 2.99 0.34 7.54
C PRO A 50 3.87 1.51 7.11
N GLY A 51 4.24 1.60 5.83
CA GLY A 51 5.02 2.73 5.31
C GLY A 51 4.22 4.02 5.27
N LEU A 52 2.96 3.94 4.84
CA LEU A 52 2.07 5.10 4.77
C LEU A 52 1.76 5.67 6.16
N GLN A 53 1.46 4.81 7.15
CA GLN A 53 1.22 5.25 8.53
C GLN A 53 2.48 5.85 9.16
N ALA A 54 3.67 5.34 8.85
CA ALA A 54 4.92 5.91 9.33
C ALA A 54 5.14 7.33 8.79
N ILE A 55 4.86 7.57 7.50
CA ILE A 55 4.93 8.91 6.90
C ILE A 55 3.92 9.85 7.56
N ILE A 56 2.67 9.43 7.71
CA ILE A 56 1.62 10.24 8.37
C ILE A 56 2.04 10.60 9.81
N ALA A 57 2.60 9.65 10.56
CA ALA A 57 3.08 9.88 11.92
C ALA A 57 4.31 10.81 11.96
N ALA A 58 5.25 10.67 11.04
CA ALA A 58 6.41 11.54 10.93
C ALA A 58 6.02 12.99 10.60
N GLN A 59 5.07 13.18 9.67
CA GLN A 59 4.54 14.50 9.30
C GLN A 59 3.86 15.21 10.48
N LYS A 60 3.15 14.48 11.35
CA LYS A 60 2.56 15.04 12.59
C LYS A 60 3.61 15.60 13.55
N ASN A 61 4.85 15.12 13.45
CA ASN A 61 6.00 15.60 14.23
C ASN A 61 6.87 16.60 13.43
N SER A 62 6.34 17.16 12.34
CA SER A 62 7.04 18.12 11.47
C SER A 62 8.33 17.57 10.83
N ILE A 63 8.42 16.25 10.66
CA ILE A 63 9.52 15.60 9.96
C ILE A 63 9.24 15.67 8.45
N GLU A 64 10.25 16.11 7.69
CA GLU A 64 10.17 16.14 6.23
C GLU A 64 10.08 14.71 5.67
N THR A 65 9.13 14.50 4.76
CA THR A 65 8.87 13.18 4.16
C THR A 65 8.57 13.33 2.68
N ILE A 66 8.99 12.34 1.89
CA ILE A 66 8.76 12.29 0.44
C ILE A 66 8.30 10.88 0.08
N ILE A 67 7.26 10.79 -0.73
CA ILE A 67 6.81 9.54 -1.35
C ILE A 67 7.27 9.55 -2.80
N LEU A 68 8.06 8.54 -3.18
CA LEU A 68 8.44 8.30 -4.57
C LEU A 68 7.50 7.24 -5.16
N PRO A 69 6.73 7.54 -6.23
CA PRO A 69 5.80 6.58 -6.81
C PRO A 69 6.54 5.38 -7.41
N GLY A 70 5.88 4.23 -7.42
CA GLY A 70 6.38 2.98 -7.99
C GLY A 70 5.35 2.34 -8.94
N ILE A 71 5.73 1.22 -9.56
CA ILE A 71 4.80 0.44 -10.39
C ILE A 71 3.94 -0.43 -9.47
N SER A 72 2.62 -0.24 -9.49
CA SER A 72 1.67 -1.03 -8.70
C SER A 72 1.27 -2.32 -9.42
N VAL A 73 0.62 -3.24 -8.69
CA VAL A 73 0.11 -4.51 -9.25
C VAL A 73 -0.92 -4.29 -10.36
N GLU A 74 -1.77 -3.27 -10.26
CA GLU A 74 -2.73 -2.91 -11.31
C GLU A 74 -2.04 -2.47 -12.61
N ASN A 75 -0.87 -1.80 -12.53
CA ASN A 75 -0.13 -1.40 -13.73
C ASN A 75 0.38 -2.63 -14.46
N CYS A 76 0.89 -3.62 -13.73
CA CYS A 76 1.25 -4.92 -14.29
C CYS A 76 0.04 -5.62 -14.90
N LEU A 77 -1.10 -5.63 -14.20
CA LEU A 77 -2.35 -6.24 -14.68
C LEU A 77 -2.81 -5.64 -16.01
N TYR A 78 -2.81 -4.31 -16.13
CA TYR A 78 -3.17 -3.62 -17.36
C TYR A 78 -2.22 -3.95 -18.51
N ALA A 79 -0.92 -4.01 -18.25
CA ALA A 79 0.07 -4.37 -19.26
C ALA A 79 -0.09 -5.83 -19.73
N ASP A 80 -0.22 -6.76 -18.80
CA ASP A 80 -0.29 -8.19 -19.09
C ASP A 80 -1.58 -8.56 -19.81
N LEU A 81 -2.71 -7.97 -19.41
CA LEU A 81 -4.02 -8.20 -20.01
C LEU A 81 -4.32 -7.29 -21.20
N LYS A 82 -3.45 -6.32 -21.50
CA LYS A 82 -3.61 -5.31 -22.55
C LYS A 82 -4.93 -4.52 -22.39
N ILE A 83 -5.22 -4.12 -21.15
CA ILE A 83 -6.41 -3.34 -20.79
C ILE A 83 -6.02 -1.86 -20.72
N ASP A 84 -6.80 -1.01 -21.38
CA ASP A 84 -6.75 0.44 -21.18
C ASP A 84 -7.86 0.85 -20.20
N PRO A 85 -7.54 1.27 -18.96
CA PRO A 85 -8.55 1.68 -17.98
C PRO A 85 -9.35 2.91 -18.44
N GLY A 86 -8.84 3.70 -19.40
CA GLY A 86 -9.53 4.85 -19.96
C GLY A 86 -10.67 4.50 -20.93
N GLN A 87 -10.75 3.26 -21.42
CA GLN A 87 -11.74 2.87 -22.42
C GLN A 87 -13.16 2.74 -21.84
N PHE A 88 -13.29 2.14 -20.65
CA PHE A 88 -14.58 1.87 -19.99
C PHE A 88 -14.61 2.32 -18.52
N GLY A 89 -13.52 2.94 -18.04
CA GLY A 89 -13.29 3.15 -16.62
C GLY A 89 -12.72 1.90 -15.94
N CYS A 90 -12.22 2.10 -14.73
CA CYS A 90 -11.74 1.04 -13.84
C CYS A 90 -12.26 1.27 -12.43
N PHE A 91 -12.52 0.20 -11.70
CA PHE A 91 -12.93 0.24 -10.31
C PHE A 91 -12.03 -0.69 -9.49
N HIS A 92 -11.48 -0.17 -8.40
CA HIS A 92 -10.62 -0.91 -7.49
C HIS A 92 -11.26 -0.94 -6.11
N VAL A 93 -11.32 -2.12 -5.52
CA VAL A 93 -11.85 -2.33 -4.18
C VAL A 93 -11.08 -3.46 -3.51
N GLU A 94 -10.86 -3.35 -2.20
CA GLU A 94 -10.31 -4.45 -1.42
C GLU A 94 -11.40 -5.52 -1.24
N ALA A 95 -11.04 -6.80 -1.33
CA ALA A 95 -12.01 -7.88 -1.43
C ALA A 95 -12.86 -8.05 -0.16
N THR A 96 -12.28 -7.85 1.03
CA THR A 96 -13.00 -7.88 2.30
C THR A 96 -13.98 -6.70 2.39
N GLU A 97 -13.55 -5.51 1.98
CA GLU A 97 -14.38 -4.30 1.85
C GLU A 97 -15.56 -4.52 0.90
N LEU A 98 -15.37 -5.27 -0.18
CA LEU A 98 -16.44 -5.61 -1.11
C LEU A 98 -17.42 -6.63 -0.52
N LEU A 99 -16.91 -7.74 0.00
CA LEU A 99 -17.70 -8.92 0.34
C LEU A 99 -18.30 -8.87 1.75
N VAL A 100 -17.63 -8.25 2.71
CA VAL A 100 -18.07 -8.23 4.11
C VAL A 100 -18.94 -7.01 4.42
N TYR A 101 -18.66 -5.88 3.76
CA TYR A 101 -19.39 -4.63 3.99
C TYR A 101 -20.41 -4.31 2.89
N ASP A 102 -20.80 -5.30 2.09
CA ASP A 102 -21.85 -5.23 1.04
C ASP A 102 -21.77 -3.95 0.19
N LYS A 103 -20.56 -3.60 -0.26
CA LYS A 103 -20.41 -2.43 -1.14
C LYS A 103 -21.10 -2.69 -2.46
N ILE A 104 -22.12 -1.89 -2.75
CA ILE A 104 -22.82 -1.92 -4.04
C ILE A 104 -21.86 -1.39 -5.10
N ILE A 105 -21.44 -2.27 -6.01
CA ILE A 105 -20.81 -1.87 -7.26
C ILE A 105 -21.94 -1.59 -8.24
N ASP A 106 -21.99 -0.37 -8.79
CA ASP A 106 -22.82 -0.05 -9.96
C ASP A 106 -21.92 -0.10 -11.21
N PRO A 107 -21.70 -1.29 -11.80
CA PRO A 107 -20.86 -1.39 -12.97
C PRO A 107 -21.49 -0.63 -14.14
N PRO A 108 -20.72 0.17 -14.91
CA PRO A 108 -21.20 0.61 -16.21
C PRO A 108 -21.56 -0.63 -17.04
N GLN A 109 -22.62 -0.57 -17.86
CA GLN A 109 -23.21 -1.70 -18.61
C GLN A 109 -22.22 -2.53 -19.47
N SER A 110 -20.97 -2.10 -19.61
CA SER A 110 -19.88 -2.81 -20.28
C SER A 110 -18.93 -3.60 -19.34
N LEU A 111 -19.14 -3.58 -18.02
CA LEU A 111 -18.25 -4.21 -17.02
C LEU A 111 -18.45 -5.73 -16.86
N ASP A 112 -19.25 -6.39 -17.70
CA ASP A 112 -19.34 -7.86 -17.72
C ASP A 112 -18.02 -8.53 -18.17
N LYS A 113 -17.03 -7.75 -18.60
CA LYS A 113 -15.80 -8.27 -19.23
C LYS A 113 -14.57 -8.33 -18.33
N TYR A 114 -14.53 -7.63 -17.21
CA TYR A 114 -13.33 -7.54 -16.37
C TYR A 114 -13.69 -7.33 -14.89
N ILE A 115 -14.28 -8.35 -14.27
CA ILE A 115 -14.21 -8.48 -12.81
C ILE A 115 -12.96 -9.33 -12.54
N ILE A 116 -11.92 -8.70 -12.01
CA ILE A 116 -10.69 -9.35 -11.51
C ILE A 116 -10.60 -9.04 -10.03
#